data_AF-A0A5M3Z6Z5-F1
#
_entry.id   AF-A0A5M3Z6Z5-F1
#
_cell.length_a   1.000
_cell.length_b   1.000
_cell.length_c   1.000
_cell.angle_alpha   90.00
_cell.angle_beta   90.00
_cell.angle_gamma   90.00
#
_symmetry.space_group_name_H-M   'P 1'
#
loop_
_entity.id
_entity.type
_entity.pdbx_description
1 polymer ?
#
loop_
_entity_poly.entity_id
_entity_poly.type
_entity_poly.pdbx_seq_one_letter_code
_entity_poly.pdbx_strand_id
1 'polypeptide(L)'
;MFSLQRPPQSSGSTCSNKCTPNILPCRVHHDGPVNSVDRFWIPVPDVKDKALQTAHFRGRKLRGRHVAVPEGYQGVVAAPTERVIPSKPAENDDSAPEEPIKILEQQSTFEEVVVWGHETMPASDDPFVKGVEEWIKLAEAMHIQPSSEKQPST
;
A
#
# COMPACT_ATOMS: atom_id res chain seq x y z
N MET A 1 -3.53 -3.48 -7.08
CA MET A 1 -4.11 -2.70 -5.96
C MET A 1 -3.14 -2.74 -4.79
N PHE A 2 -3.04 -1.66 -4.01
CA PHE A 2 -2.17 -1.53 -2.84
C PHE A 2 -3.04 -1.29 -1.60
N SER A 3 -2.71 -1.93 -0.48
CA SER A 3 -3.39 -1.73 0.81
C SER A 3 -2.43 -1.89 1.99
N LEU A 4 -2.82 -1.32 3.12
CA LEU A 4 -2.16 -1.51 4.41
C LEU A 4 -3.09 -2.32 5.29
N GLN A 5 -2.63 -3.47 5.78
CA GLN A 5 -3.43 -4.39 6.58
C GLN A 5 -2.65 -4.86 7.80
N ARG A 6 -3.36 -5.29 8.85
CA ARG A 6 -2.70 -5.97 9.97
C ARG A 6 -2.18 -7.34 9.49
N PRO A 7 -0.99 -7.76 9.92
CA PRO A 7 -0.47 -9.08 9.55
C PRO A 7 -1.43 -10.17 10.03
N PRO A 8 -1.67 -11.23 9.23
CA PRO A 8 -2.59 -12.30 9.60
C PRO A 8 -2.12 -13.01 10.87
N GLN A 9 -3.05 -13.25 11.81
CA GLN A 9 -2.79 -14.01 13.05
C GLN A 9 -2.72 -15.53 12.82
N SER A 10 -3.03 -16.02 11.61
CA SER A 10 -2.98 -17.43 11.24
C SER A 10 -2.08 -17.65 10.02
N SER A 11 -1.36 -18.77 10.03
CA SER A 11 -0.33 -19.19 9.08
C SER A 11 -0.89 -19.53 7.68
N GLY A 12 -1.48 -18.55 6.99
CA GLY A 12 -1.83 -18.64 5.58
C GLY A 12 -0.70 -18.07 4.71
N SER A 13 -0.14 -18.92 3.84
CA SER A 13 0.73 -18.60 2.69
C SER A 13 1.28 -17.16 2.63
N THR A 14 2.36 -16.88 3.36
CA THR A 14 3.11 -15.63 3.21
C THR A 14 3.77 -15.62 1.84
N CYS A 15 3.28 -14.78 0.92
CA CYS A 15 4.00 -14.50 -0.32
C CYS A 15 5.31 -13.78 0.06
N SER A 16 6.46 -14.42 -0.17
CA SER A 16 7.79 -13.96 0.26
C SER A 16 8.36 -12.81 -0.58
N ASN A 17 7.66 -12.42 -1.64
CA ASN A 17 8.09 -11.34 -2.51
C ASN A 17 7.98 -10.01 -1.77
N LYS A 18 9.13 -9.36 -1.52
CA LYS A 18 9.21 -7.99 -1.02
C LYS A 18 9.29 -7.02 -2.19
N CYS A 19 8.63 -5.88 -2.10
CA CYS A 19 8.77 -4.79 -3.06
C CYS A 19 8.80 -3.43 -2.37
N THR A 20 9.17 -2.38 -3.11
CA THR A 20 9.12 -0.99 -2.65
C THR A 20 8.26 -0.18 -3.62
N PRO A 21 7.01 0.15 -3.27
CA PRO A 21 6.15 0.98 -4.09
C PRO A 21 6.69 2.43 -4.21
N ASN A 22 6.57 3.01 -5.40
CA ASN A 22 7.02 4.37 -5.72
C ASN A 22 5.82 5.22 -6.16
N ILE A 23 5.50 6.26 -5.41
CA ILE A 23 4.43 7.22 -5.75
C ILE A 23 5.07 8.38 -6.52
N LEU A 24 4.82 8.45 -7.82
CA LEU A 24 5.37 9.48 -8.71
C LEU A 24 4.46 10.72 -8.78
N PRO A 25 5.01 11.94 -8.90
CA PRO A 25 4.23 13.18 -9.02
C PRO A 25 3.74 13.39 -10.47
N CYS A 26 3.31 12.31 -11.13
CA CYS A 26 2.81 12.33 -12.49
C CYS A 26 1.97 11.09 -12.78
N ARG A 27 1.08 11.19 -13.77
CA ARG A 27 0.33 10.05 -14.28
C ARG A 27 1.08 9.35 -15.41
N VAL A 28 1.24 8.04 -15.29
CA VAL A 28 1.70 7.19 -16.40
C VAL A 28 0.45 6.51 -16.98
N HIS A 29 0.23 6.65 -18.28
CA HIS A 29 -0.96 6.09 -18.94
C HIS A 29 -0.83 4.59 -19.27
N HIS A 30 0.39 4.08 -19.27
CA HIS A 30 0.66 2.68 -19.53
C HIS A 30 0.56 1.87 -18.23
N ASP A 31 -0.38 0.94 -18.19
CA ASP A 31 -0.55 -0.03 -17.11
C ASP A 31 0.00 -1.39 -17.56
N GLY A 32 1.13 -1.80 -17.02
CA GLY A 32 1.76 -3.08 -17.37
C GLY A 32 3.23 -3.17 -16.94
N PRO A 33 3.86 -4.34 -17.15
CA PRO A 33 5.27 -4.53 -16.82
C PRO A 33 6.16 -3.62 -17.66
N VAL A 34 7.24 -3.13 -17.04
CA VAL A 34 8.27 -2.33 -17.70
C VAL A 34 9.55 -3.14 -17.77
N ASN A 35 10.07 -3.33 -18.98
CA ASN A 35 11.35 -4.01 -19.17
C ASN A 35 12.50 -3.12 -18.69
N SER A 36 13.45 -3.68 -17.95
CA SER A 36 14.70 -3.00 -17.55
C SER A 36 14.52 -1.78 -16.64
N VAL A 37 13.68 -1.86 -15.60
CA VAL A 37 13.52 -0.79 -14.60
C VAL A 37 14.87 -0.35 -14.03
N ASP A 38 15.75 -1.31 -13.71
CA ASP A 38 17.08 -1.05 -13.13
C ASP A 38 17.99 -0.17 -14.00
N ARG A 39 17.72 -0.09 -15.31
CA ARG A 39 18.48 0.75 -16.25
C ARG A 39 18.02 2.20 -16.25
N PHE A 40 16.72 2.43 -16.06
CA PHE A 40 16.10 3.75 -16.24
C PHE A 40 15.69 4.40 -14.93
N TRP A 41 15.60 3.61 -13.85
CA TRP A 41 15.19 4.04 -12.53
C TRP A 41 16.27 3.68 -11.52
N ILE A 42 17.11 4.65 -11.20
CA ILE A 42 18.22 4.49 -10.26
C ILE A 42 18.11 5.57 -9.20
N PRO A 43 17.34 5.34 -8.12
CA PRO A 43 17.33 6.20 -6.95
C PRO A 43 18.72 6.27 -6.31
N VAL A 44 19.25 7.47 -6.16
CA VAL A 44 20.53 7.72 -5.49
C VAL A 44 20.24 8.34 -4.12
N PRO A 45 20.67 7.71 -3.01
CA PRO A 45 20.48 8.28 -1.68
C PRO A 45 21.28 9.58 -1.52
N ASP A 46 20.73 10.53 -0.77
CA ASP A 46 21.41 11.78 -0.46
C ASP A 46 22.58 11.51 0.51
N VAL A 47 23.68 12.26 0.35
CA VAL A 47 24.88 12.12 1.19
C VAL A 47 24.60 12.56 2.62
N LYS A 48 23.71 13.54 2.81
CA LYS A 48 23.42 14.15 4.11
C LYS A 48 22.32 13.41 4.87
N ASP A 49 21.35 12.87 4.15
CA ASP A 49 20.18 12.22 4.73
C ASP A 49 19.82 10.96 3.94
N LYS A 50 19.99 9.80 4.58
CA LYS A 50 19.72 8.50 3.97
C LYS A 50 18.22 8.25 3.72
N ALA A 51 17.34 8.98 4.41
CA ALA A 51 15.90 8.90 4.16
C ALA A 51 15.49 9.63 2.86
N LEU A 52 16.41 10.41 2.29
CA LEU A 52 16.20 11.16 1.06
C LEU A 52 16.87 10.48 -0.11
N GLN A 53 16.17 10.49 -1.23
CA GLN A 53 16.67 9.95 -2.47
C GLN A 53 16.45 10.93 -3.60
N THR A 54 17.29 10.85 -4.62
CA THR A 54 17.14 11.64 -5.85
C THR A 54 17.13 10.67 -7.03
N ALA A 55 16.13 10.81 -7.89
CA ALA A 55 16.02 10.04 -9.13
C ALA A 55 15.66 10.99 -10.28
N HIS A 56 15.84 10.55 -11.52
CA HIS A 56 15.41 11.31 -12.69
C HIS A 56 14.39 10.50 -13.48
N PHE A 57 13.24 11.10 -13.77
CA PHE A 57 12.21 10.49 -14.59
C PHE A 57 11.93 11.38 -15.79
N ARG A 58 12.06 10.84 -17.01
CA ARG A 58 11.83 11.59 -18.27
C ARG A 58 12.63 12.91 -18.33
N GLY A 59 13.86 12.90 -17.80
CA GLY A 59 14.73 14.07 -17.73
C GLY A 59 14.41 15.08 -16.60
N ARG A 60 13.39 14.81 -15.77
CA ARG A 60 13.01 15.67 -14.64
C ARG A 60 13.58 15.13 -13.34
N LYS A 61 14.15 16.01 -12.52
CA LYS A 61 14.68 15.65 -11.20
C LYS A 61 13.54 15.45 -10.21
N LEU A 62 13.57 14.31 -9.53
CA LEU A 62 12.63 13.96 -8.47
C LEU A 62 13.38 13.81 -7.14
N ARG A 63 12.76 14.27 -6.05
CA ARG A 63 13.23 14.08 -4.68
C ARG A 63 12.28 13.13 -3.97
N GLY A 64 12.79 12.00 -3.53
CA GLY A 64 12.05 10.95 -2.84
C GLY A 64 12.20 11.05 -1.34
N ARG A 65 11.12 10.80 -0.62
CA ARG A 65 11.09 10.61 0.84
C ARG A 65 10.57 9.21 1.14
N HIS A 66 11.28 8.49 1.98
CA HIS A 66 10.80 7.22 2.54
C HIS A 66 9.72 7.47 3.58
N VAL A 67 8.61 6.74 3.47
CA VAL A 67 7.53 6.74 4.43
C VAL A 67 7.33 5.30 4.89
N ALA A 68 7.67 5.04 6.16
CA ALA A 68 7.51 3.72 6.75
C ALA A 68 6.03 3.42 6.98
N VAL A 69 5.65 2.16 6.77
CA VAL A 69 4.32 1.67 7.17
C VAL A 69 4.20 1.75 8.70
N PRO A 70 3.06 2.21 9.27
CA PRO A 70 2.87 2.28 10.71
C PRO A 70 3.05 0.93 11.41
N GLU A 71 3.47 0.97 12.67
CA GLU A 71 3.64 -0.22 13.50
C GLU A 71 2.34 -1.03 13.59
N GLY A 72 2.45 -2.36 13.54
CA GLY A 72 1.29 -3.25 13.53
C GLY A 72 0.59 -3.39 12.18
N TYR A 73 1.04 -2.67 11.15
CA TYR A 73 0.57 -2.81 9.78
C TYR A 73 1.65 -3.40 8.87
N GLN A 74 1.20 -4.04 7.81
CA GLN A 74 2.00 -4.55 6.71
C GLN A 74 1.40 -4.08 5.40
N GLY A 75 2.26 -3.65 4.50
CA GLY A 75 1.89 -3.32 3.15
C GLY A 75 1.67 -4.55 2.27
N VAL A 76 0.58 -4.56 1.51
CA VAL A 76 0.26 -5.63 0.56
C VAL A 76 -0.09 -5.09 -0.82
N VAL A 77 0.48 -5.72 -1.83
CA VAL A 77 0.10 -5.54 -3.24
C VAL A 77 -0.70 -6.76 -3.66
N ALA A 78 -1.93 -6.54 -4.12
CA ALA A 78 -2.82 -7.58 -4.58
C ALA A 78 -3.27 -7.35 -6.03
N ALA A 79 -3.46 -8.43 -6.77
CA ALA A 79 -3.98 -8.42 -8.13
C ALA A 79 -5.29 -9.23 -8.20
N PRO A 80 -6.28 -8.79 -9.00
CA PRO A 80 -7.47 -9.57 -9.25
C PRO A 80 -7.11 -10.84 -10.03
N THR A 81 -7.70 -11.95 -9.61
CA THR A 81 -7.60 -13.23 -10.31
C THR A 81 -8.82 -13.44 -11.20
N GLU A 82 -8.72 -14.37 -12.14
CA GLU A 82 -9.85 -14.83 -12.96
C GLU A 82 -10.85 -15.70 -12.16
N ARG A 83 -10.54 -16.00 -10.88
CA ARG A 83 -11.42 -16.79 -10.02
C ARG A 83 -12.54 -15.90 -9.49
N VAL A 84 -13.76 -16.39 -9.67
CA VAL A 84 -14.98 -15.72 -9.25
C VAL A 84 -15.68 -16.57 -8.21
N ILE A 85 -16.16 -15.94 -7.13
CA ILE A 85 -17.05 -16.57 -6.17
C ILE A 85 -18.48 -16.35 -6.68
N PRO A 86 -19.27 -17.41 -6.95
CA PRO A 86 -20.66 -17.27 -7.35
C PRO A 86 -21.46 -16.56 -6.26
N SER A 87 -22.16 -15.50 -6.64
CA SER A 87 -23.11 -14.80 -5.76
C SER A 87 -24.25 -15.75 -5.38
N LYS A 88 -24.79 -15.63 -4.17
CA LYS A 88 -25.94 -16.45 -3.75
C LYS A 88 -27.15 -16.13 -4.65
N PRO A 89 -27.96 -17.12 -5.03
CA PRO A 89 -29.19 -16.83 -5.75
C PRO A 89 -30.08 -15.94 -4.87
N ALA A 90 -30.59 -14.85 -5.45
CA ALA A 90 -31.51 -13.93 -4.81
C ALA A 90 -32.72 -14.71 -4.26
N GLU A 91 -32.88 -14.75 -2.94
CA GLU A 91 -34.04 -15.39 -2.29
C GLU A 91 -35.31 -14.52 -2.37
N ASN A 92 -35.22 -13.30 -2.91
CA ASN A 92 -36.36 -12.39 -3.13
C ASN A 92 -36.37 -11.81 -4.56
N ASP A 93 -37.55 -11.78 -5.17
CA ASP A 93 -37.86 -11.32 -6.54
C ASP A 93 -37.59 -9.82 -6.80
N ASP A 94 -37.14 -9.08 -5.78
CA ASP A 94 -36.93 -7.62 -5.82
C ASP A 94 -35.47 -7.21 -5.55
N SER A 95 -34.54 -8.18 -5.45
CA SER A 95 -33.10 -7.89 -5.35
C SER A 95 -32.40 -8.02 -6.70
N ALA A 96 -31.75 -6.94 -7.13
CA ALA A 96 -30.92 -6.93 -8.33
C ALA A 96 -29.87 -8.06 -8.27
N PRO A 97 -29.56 -8.72 -9.40
CA PRO A 97 -28.57 -9.79 -9.43
C PRO A 97 -27.21 -9.25 -8.94
N GLU A 98 -26.68 -9.85 -7.87
CA GLU A 98 -25.38 -9.50 -7.31
C GLU A 98 -24.27 -9.79 -8.33
N GLU A 99 -23.47 -8.77 -8.66
CA GLU A 99 -22.34 -8.93 -9.57
C GLU A 99 -21.32 -9.96 -9.04
N PRO A 100 -20.74 -10.80 -9.91
CA PRO A 100 -19.76 -11.80 -9.51
C PRO A 100 -18.54 -11.18 -8.82
N ILE A 101 -18.22 -11.66 -7.62
CA ILE A 101 -17.09 -11.15 -6.81
C ILE A 101 -15.78 -11.78 -7.28
N LYS A 102 -14.83 -10.97 -7.75
CA LYS A 102 -13.47 -11.41 -8.11
C LYS A 102 -12.57 -11.55 -6.89
N ILE A 103 -11.80 -12.63 -6.83
CA ILE A 103 -10.84 -12.88 -5.74
C ILE A 103 -9.56 -12.07 -5.99
N LEU A 104 -9.12 -11.32 -4.97
CA LEU A 104 -7.81 -10.67 -4.94
C LEU A 104 -6.76 -11.62 -4.36
N GLU A 105 -5.65 -11.79 -5.06
CA GLU A 105 -4.51 -12.58 -4.60
C GLU A 105 -3.31 -11.67 -4.28
N GLN A 106 -2.69 -11.92 -3.12
CA GLN A 106 -1.49 -11.22 -2.68
C GLN A 106 -0.29 -11.57 -3.56
N GLN A 107 0.28 -10.55 -4.19
CA GLN A 107 1.44 -10.66 -5.08
C GLN A 107 2.74 -10.40 -4.33
N SER A 108 2.76 -9.40 -3.45
CA SER A 108 3.95 -9.01 -2.70
C SER A 108 3.60 -8.23 -1.43
N THR A 109 4.59 -8.07 -0.56
CA THR A 109 4.50 -7.25 0.65
C THR A 109 5.53 -6.12 0.61
N PHE A 110 5.28 -5.06 1.38
CA PHE A 110 6.22 -3.95 1.54
C PHE A 110 6.13 -3.36 2.95
N GLU A 111 7.24 -2.78 3.41
CA GLU A 111 7.38 -2.17 4.74
C GLU A 111 7.48 -0.64 4.66
N GLU A 112 7.70 -0.10 3.46
CA GLU A 112 7.84 1.33 3.20
C GLU A 112 7.32 1.68 1.79
N VAL A 113 6.96 2.95 1.63
CA VAL A 113 6.63 3.55 0.33
C VAL A 113 7.51 4.77 0.11
N VAL A 114 7.94 5.00 -1.13
CA VAL A 114 8.71 6.21 -1.49
C VAL A 114 7.78 7.19 -2.17
N VAL A 115 7.60 8.36 -1.57
CA VAL A 115 6.83 9.47 -2.14
C VAL A 115 7.80 10.40 -2.86
N TRP A 116 7.54 10.69 -4.13
CA TRP A 116 8.40 11.52 -4.98
C TRP A 116 7.79 12.88 -5.25
N GLY A 117 8.55 13.95 -5.01
CA GLY A 117 8.22 15.33 -5.34
C GLY A 117 9.07 15.85 -6.52
N HIS A 118 8.54 16.83 -7.25
CA HIS A 118 9.26 17.45 -8.36
C HIS A 118 10.25 18.50 -7.86
N GLU A 119 11.56 18.24 -8.01
CA GLU A 119 12.70 19.05 -7.55
C GLU A 119 12.77 19.33 -6.03
N THR A 120 11.64 19.36 -5.35
CA THR A 120 11.48 19.56 -3.92
C THR A 120 11.09 18.26 -3.24
N MET A 121 11.56 18.11 -2.00
CA MET A 121 11.20 16.99 -1.15
C MET A 121 9.74 17.11 -0.72
N PRO A 122 8.93 16.04 -0.77
CA PRO A 122 7.62 16.02 -0.15
C PRO A 122 7.71 16.39 1.32
N ALA A 123 7.03 17.46 1.70
CA ALA A 123 6.98 17.92 3.07
C ALA A 123 6.12 16.97 3.92
N SER A 124 6.17 17.14 5.25
CA SER A 124 5.40 16.29 6.17
C SER A 124 3.89 16.50 6.06
N ASP A 125 3.44 17.56 5.38
CA ASP A 125 2.04 17.83 5.07
C ASP A 125 1.58 17.28 3.72
N ASP A 126 2.45 16.58 2.98
CA ASP A 126 2.07 15.89 1.75
C ASP A 126 0.94 14.88 2.03
N PRO A 127 -0.11 14.82 1.18
CA PRO A 127 -1.28 13.98 1.42
C PRO A 127 -0.95 12.49 1.61
N PHE A 128 0.05 11.97 0.90
CA PHE A 128 0.43 10.56 1.01
C PHE A 128 1.24 10.32 2.29
N VAL A 129 2.13 11.25 2.64
CA VAL A 129 2.92 11.18 3.88
C VAL A 129 1.97 11.22 5.09
N LYS A 130 1.09 12.22 5.16
CA LYS A 130 0.08 12.33 6.23
C LYS A 130 -0.90 11.18 6.25
N GLY A 131 -1.34 10.72 5.07
CA GLY A 131 -2.25 9.59 4.95
C GLY A 131 -1.68 8.32 5.58
N VAL A 132 -0.39 8.06 5.41
CA VAL A 132 0.24 6.88 6.00
C VAL A 132 0.62 7.12 7.47
N GLU A 133 1.23 8.26 7.80
CA GLU A 133 1.79 8.50 9.14
C GLU A 133 0.75 8.88 10.20
N GLU A 134 -0.29 9.65 9.82
CA GLU A 134 -1.26 10.26 10.73
C GLU A 134 -2.64 9.59 10.62
N TRP A 135 -3.18 9.49 9.40
CA TRP A 135 -4.58 9.05 9.20
C TRP A 135 -4.81 7.61 9.66
N ILE A 136 -3.85 6.71 9.42
CA ILE A 136 -3.99 5.30 9.84
C ILE A 136 -4.05 5.18 11.35
N LYS A 137 -3.19 5.90 12.07
CA LYS A 137 -3.18 5.92 13.54
C LYS A 137 -4.45 6.55 14.09
N LEU A 138 -4.95 7.61 13.46
CA LEU A 138 -6.22 8.23 13.83
C LEU A 138 -7.38 7.26 13.63
N ALA A 139 -7.47 6.62 12.46
CA ALA A 139 -8.51 5.64 12.16
C ALA A 139 -8.45 4.44 13.11
N GLU A 140 -7.25 4.03 13.52
CA GLU A 140 -7.05 3.01 14.54
C GLU A 140 -7.59 3.46 15.90
N ALA A 141 -7.22 4.65 16.37
CA ALA A 141 -7.72 5.19 17.64
C ALA A 141 -9.25 5.37 17.66
N MET A 142 -9.86 5.71 16.53
CA MET A 142 -11.32 5.89 16.42
C MET A 142 -12.10 4.57 16.39
N HIS A 143 -11.54 3.51 15.78
CA HIS A 143 -12.28 2.28 15.51
C HIS A 143 -11.81 1.07 16.32
N ILE A 144 -10.75 1.20 17.14
CA ILE A 144 -10.44 0.18 18.16
C ILE A 144 -11.57 0.17 19.18
N GLN A 145 -12.36 -0.91 19.16
CA GLN A 145 -13.24 -1.27 20.27
C GLN A 145 -12.34 -1.60 21.47
N PRO A 146 -12.61 -1.09 22.68
CA PRO A 146 -11.90 -1.54 23.87
C PRO A 146 -12.16 -3.04 24.01
N SER A 147 -11.11 -3.85 23.85
CA SER A 147 -11.18 -5.28 24.13
C SER A 147 -11.72 -5.44 25.55
N SER A 148 -12.84 -6.16 25.71
CA SER A 148 -13.43 -6.41 27.02
C SER A 148 -12.33 -6.80 28.00
N GLU A 149 -12.14 -6.00 29.05
CA GLU A 149 -11.30 -6.37 30.17
C GLU A 149 -11.67 -7.81 30.56
N LYS A 150 -10.73 -8.73 30.40
CA LYS A 150 -10.83 -10.02 31.07
C LYS A 150 -10.89 -9.69 32.55
N GLN A 151 -12.08 -9.80 33.15
CA GLN A 151 -12.22 -9.77 34.60
C GLN A 151 -11.18 -10.74 35.18
N PRO A 152 -10.30 -10.29 36.08
CA PRO A 152 -9.46 -11.22 36.83
C PRO A 152 -10.42 -12.06 37.68
N SER A 153 -10.53 -13.34 37.31
CA SER A 153 -11.12 -14.36 38.16
C SER A 153 -10.17 -14.59 39.33
N THR A 154 -10.39 -13.93 40.46
CA THR A 154 -10.04 -14.46 41.78
C THR A 154 -10.93 -13.81 42.84
#